data_AF-A0A6J5UM88-F1
#
_entry.id   AF-A0A6J5UM88-F1
#
_cell.length_a   1.000
_cell.length_b   1.000
_cell.length_c   1.000
_cell.angle_alpha   90.00
_cell.angle_beta   90.00
_cell.angle_gamma   90.00
#
_symmetry.space_group_name_H-M   'P 1'
#
loop_
_entity.id
_entity.type
_entity.pdbx_description
1 polymer ?
#
loop_
_entity_poly.entity_id
_entity_poly.type
_entity_poly.pdbx_seq_one_letter_code
_entity_poly.pdbx_strand_id
1 'polypeptide(L)'
;MVVDMCEGVQYLNEIKDSVVAGFQWASKEGASAEENMRGICFEVCDVVLHADAIHRGGGQVIPTARRVIYASQLTAKPRLLEPVYLVEIQAPEQALGGIYCC
;
A
#
# COMPACT_ATOMS: atom_id res chain seq x y z
N MET A 1 1.44 1.88 -5.41
CA MET A 1 1.99 2.96 -6.26
C MET A 1 1.76 4.27 -5.56
N VAL A 2 2.70 5.22 -5.62
CA VAL A 2 2.52 6.58 -5.10
C VAL A 2 2.56 7.54 -6.28
N VAL A 3 1.58 8.43 -6.36
CA VAL A 3 1.44 9.42 -7.43
C VAL A 3 1.49 10.81 -6.80
N ASP A 4 2.28 11.68 -7.39
CA ASP A 4 2.35 13.09 -7.02
C ASP A 4 1.28 13.86 -7.78
N MET A 5 0.35 14.48 -7.05
CA MET A 5 -0.73 15.31 -7.57
C MET A 5 -0.62 16.76 -7.05
N CYS A 6 0.49 17.12 -6.41
CA CYS A 6 0.69 18.44 -5.85
C CYS A 6 0.93 19.50 -6.93
N GLU A 7 0.43 20.72 -6.71
CA GLU A 7 0.66 21.87 -7.59
C GLU A 7 1.35 23.01 -6.82
N GLY A 8 2.48 23.50 -7.33
CA GLY A 8 3.15 24.69 -6.77
C GLY A 8 3.84 24.51 -5.41
N VAL A 9 4.01 23.28 -4.93
CA VAL A 9 4.65 22.99 -3.64
C VAL A 9 6.18 23.12 -3.73
N GLN A 10 6.75 24.02 -2.93
CA GLN A 10 8.20 24.16 -2.80
C GLN A 10 8.81 22.99 -2.01
N TYR A 11 10.05 22.61 -2.34
CA TYR A 11 10.84 21.57 -1.65
C TYR A 11 10.29 20.14 -1.74
N LEU A 12 9.24 19.88 -2.52
CA LEU A 12 8.60 18.56 -2.64
C LEU A 12 9.60 17.47 -3.07
N ASN A 13 10.49 17.80 -4.00
CA ASN A 13 11.51 16.88 -4.49
C ASN A 13 12.49 16.42 -3.39
N GLU A 14 12.68 17.19 -2.32
CA GLU A 14 13.59 16.84 -1.23
C GLU A 14 13.04 15.73 -0.33
N ILE A 15 11.71 15.61 -0.24
CA ILE A 15 11.06 14.62 0.65
C ILE A 15 10.63 13.35 -0.08
N LYS A 16 10.73 13.33 -1.41
CA LYS A 16 10.22 12.24 -2.27
C LYS A 16 10.73 10.87 -1.84
N ASP A 17 12.03 10.73 -1.61
CA ASP A 17 12.64 9.46 -1.19
C ASP A 17 12.15 9.01 0.19
N SER A 18 11.91 9.96 1.09
CA SER A 18 11.36 9.67 2.41
C SER A 18 9.89 9.25 2.35
N VAL A 19 9.08 9.85 1.47
CA VAL A 19 7.70 9.41 1.21
C VAL A 19 7.68 8.02 0.60
N VAL A 20 8.55 7.75 -0.37
CA VAL A 20 8.69 6.42 -0.98
C VAL A 20 9.13 5.38 0.05
N ALA A 21 10.07 5.69 0.94
CA ALA A 21 10.48 4.80 2.03
C ALA A 21 9.31 4.52 3.00
N GLY A 22 8.54 5.55 3.36
CA GLY A 22 7.33 5.40 4.17
C GLY A 22 6.28 4.53 3.49
N PHE A 23 6.07 4.68 2.19
CA PHE A 23 5.19 3.82 1.39
C PHE A 23 5.69 2.38 1.31
N GLN A 24 6.97 2.16 1.03
CA GLN A 24 7.55 0.81 0.95
C GLN A 24 7.40 0.07 2.28
N TRP A 25 7.59 0.76 3.40
CA TRP A 25 7.34 0.17 4.71
C TRP A 25 5.85 -0.12 4.91
N ALA A 26 4.99 0.89 4.75
CA ALA A 26 3.56 0.73 4.94
C ALA A 26 3.00 -0.42 4.09
N SER A 27 3.37 -0.48 2.81
CA SER A 27 2.86 -1.47 1.84
C SER A 27 3.21 -2.92 2.16
N LYS A 28 4.26 -3.18 2.95
CA LYS A 28 4.62 -4.53 3.41
C LYS A 28 3.81 -4.99 4.63
N GLU A 29 3.36 -4.03 5.44
CA GLU A 29 2.65 -4.29 6.70
C GLU A 29 1.37 -3.44 6.70
N GLY A 30 0.30 -3.93 6.06
CA GLY A 30 -0.93 -3.15 5.91
C GLY A 30 -1.66 -2.86 7.23
N ALA A 31 -2.39 -1.74 7.30
CA ALA A 31 -3.04 -1.29 8.54
C ALA A 31 -4.15 -2.23 9.06
N SER A 32 -4.73 -3.07 8.21
CA SER A 32 -5.85 -3.94 8.60
C SER A 32 -5.43 -5.22 9.32
N ALA A 33 -4.32 -5.84 8.89
CA ALA A 33 -3.90 -7.16 9.38
C ALA A 33 -2.39 -7.40 9.20
N GLU A 34 -1.60 -6.36 9.00
CA GLU A 34 -0.14 -6.44 8.77
C GLU A 34 0.27 -7.26 7.53
N GLU A 35 -0.68 -7.52 6.63
CA GLU A 35 -0.45 -8.22 5.36
C GLU A 35 0.05 -7.28 4.25
N ASN A 36 0.74 -7.85 3.26
CA ASN A 36 1.19 -7.12 2.08
C ASN A 36 0.02 -6.47 1.33
N MET A 37 0.10 -5.17 1.08
CA MET A 37 -0.90 -4.45 0.29
C MET A 37 -0.76 -4.74 -1.21
N ARG A 38 -1.89 -4.87 -1.92
CA ARG A 38 -1.93 -5.00 -3.37
C ARG A 38 -3.11 -4.27 -3.99
N GLY A 39 -2.95 -3.79 -5.23
CA GLY A 39 -4.02 -3.12 -5.98
C GLY A 39 -4.39 -1.73 -5.47
N ILE A 40 -3.44 -1.00 -4.86
CA ILE A 40 -3.67 0.33 -4.28
C ILE A 40 -2.81 1.40 -4.96
N CYS A 41 -3.43 2.53 -5.26
CA CYS A 41 -2.79 3.79 -5.64
C CYS A 41 -2.95 4.81 -4.51
N PHE A 42 -1.85 5.39 -4.06
CA PHE A 42 -1.85 6.50 -3.10
C PHE A 42 -1.50 7.80 -3.82
N GLU A 43 -2.37 8.79 -3.74
CA GLU A 43 -2.17 10.11 -4.33
C GLU A 43 -1.74 11.10 -3.25
N VAL A 44 -0.62 11.78 -3.46
CA VAL A 44 -0.17 12.89 -2.61
C VAL A 44 -0.78 14.16 -3.19
N CYS A 45 -1.90 14.59 -2.62
CA CYS A 45 -2.65 15.74 -3.15
C CYS A 45 -2.06 17.08 -2.71
N ASP A 46 -1.55 17.18 -1.49
CA ASP A 46 -0.97 18.40 -0.94
C ASP A 46 0.00 18.08 0.21
N VAL A 47 0.97 18.96 0.45
CA VAL A 47 1.87 18.91 1.60
C VAL A 47 2.24 20.32 2.06
N VAL A 48 2.39 20.47 3.38
CA VAL A 48 2.96 21.67 3.98
C VAL A 48 4.34 21.33 4.52
N LEU A 49 5.36 21.99 3.99
CA LEU A 49 6.76 21.73 4.34
C LEU A 49 7.35 22.94 5.06
N HIS A 50 8.13 22.67 6.11
CA HIS A 50 8.92 23.70 6.78
C HIS A 50 9.92 24.32 5.79
N ALA A 51 10.38 25.56 5.97
CA ALA A 51 11.32 26.23 5.06
C ALA A 51 12.78 25.75 5.21
N ASP A 52 13.21 25.44 6.44
CA ASP A 52 14.55 24.91 6.71
C ASP A 52 14.64 23.38 6.55
N ALA A 53 15.66 22.92 5.80
CA ALA A 53 15.86 21.51 5.46
C ALA A 53 16.07 20.58 6.68
N ILE A 54 16.64 21.10 7.78
CA ILE A 54 16.87 20.33 9.01
C ILE A 54 15.57 19.78 9.63
N HIS A 55 14.43 20.41 9.32
CA HIS A 55 13.11 20.00 9.79
C HIS A 55 12.37 19.07 8.80
N ARG A 56 12.97 18.74 7.65
CA ARG A 56 12.40 17.86 6.61
C ARG A 56 13.14 16.53 6.47
N GLY A 57 13.98 16.16 7.44
CA GLY A 57 14.74 14.91 7.40
C GLY A 57 13.86 13.66 7.44
N GLY A 58 14.40 12.52 6.98
CA GLY A 58 13.67 11.25 6.91
C GLY A 58 13.05 10.79 8.24
N GLY A 59 13.69 11.09 9.37
CA GLY A 59 13.13 10.80 10.70
C GLY A 59 11.80 11.53 11.01
N GLN A 60 11.48 12.61 10.30
CA GLN A 60 10.21 13.34 10.42
C GLN A 60 9.20 12.91 9.33
N VAL A 61 9.68 12.78 8.09
CA VAL A 61 8.83 12.54 6.92
C VAL A 61 8.37 11.08 6.84
N ILE A 62 9.25 10.10 7.04
CA ILE A 62 8.93 8.66 6.92
C ILE A 62 7.78 8.24 7.84
N PRO A 63 7.81 8.53 9.17
CA PRO A 63 6.70 8.14 10.05
C PRO A 63 5.41 8.91 9.71
N THR A 64 5.51 10.14 9.24
CA THR A 64 4.34 10.94 8.82
C THR A 64 3.70 10.35 7.57
N ALA A 65 4.49 10.01 6.54
CA ALA A 65 4.04 9.34 5.33
C ALA A 65 3.39 7.98 5.66
N ARG A 66 3.99 7.17 6.55
CA ARG A 66 3.42 5.88 6.97
C ARG A 66 2.04 6.06 7.64
N ARG A 67 1.92 7.01 8.56
CA ARG A 67 0.65 7.27 9.27
C ARG A 67 -0.46 7.71 8.32
N VAL A 68 -0.17 8.63 7.39
CA VAL A 68 -1.20 9.09 6.45
C VAL A 68 -1.61 7.99 5.49
N ILE A 69 -0.68 7.15 5.03
CA ILE A 69 -0.97 5.99 4.17
C ILE A 69 -1.92 5.01 4.88
N TYR A 70 -1.69 4.71 6.16
CA TYR A 70 -2.60 3.85 6.94
C TYR A 70 -3.98 4.47 7.14
N ALA A 71 -4.04 5.77 7.46
CA ALA A 71 -5.32 6.48 7.58
C ALA A 71 -6.10 6.44 6.25
N SER A 72 -5.43 6.70 5.12
CA SER A 72 -6.00 6.62 3.78
C SER A 72 -6.48 5.20 3.45
N GLN A 73 -5.71 4.16 3.81
CA GLN A 73 -6.12 2.77 3.60
C GLN A 73 -7.41 2.46 4.36
N LEU A 74 -7.49 2.79 5.65
CA LEU A 74 -8.64 2.46 6.49
C LEU A 74 -9.91 3.21 6.07
N THR A 75 -9.77 4.46 5.61
CA THR A 75 -10.90 5.24 5.09
C THR A 75 -11.38 4.75 3.72
N ALA A 76 -10.51 4.10 2.94
CA ALA A 76 -10.85 3.49 1.65
C ALA A 76 -11.57 2.12 1.74
N LYS A 77 -12.04 1.70 2.94
CA LYS A 77 -12.76 0.43 3.17
C LYS A 77 -11.97 -0.79 2.65
N PRO A 78 -10.80 -1.10 3.24
CA PRO A 78 -9.93 -2.15 2.76
C PRO A 78 -10.56 -3.54 2.96
N ARG A 79 -10.09 -4.52 2.20
CA ARG A 79 -10.53 -5.93 2.29
C ARG A 79 -9.33 -6.87 2.24
N LEU A 80 -9.47 -8.01 2.91
CA LEU A 80 -8.53 -9.13 2.77
C LEU A 80 -8.80 -9.85 1.45
N LEU A 81 -7.74 -10.39 0.85
CA LEU A 81 -7.81 -11.14 -0.40
C LEU A 81 -7.02 -12.43 -0.22
N GLU A 82 -7.69 -13.57 -0.34
CA GLU A 82 -7.06 -14.88 -0.32
C GLU A 82 -6.49 -15.27 -1.71
N PRO A 83 -5.46 -16.11 -1.77
CA PRO A 83 -5.01 -16.70 -3.01
C PRO A 83 -6.01 -17.76 -3.49
N VAL A 84 -6.35 -17.73 -4.78
CA VAL A 84 -7.17 -18.76 -5.42
C VAL A 84 -6.33 -19.45 -6.47
N TYR A 85 -6.26 -20.78 -6.39
CA TYR A 85 -5.56 -21.60 -7.38
C TYR A 85 -6.54 -22.04 -8.46
N LEU A 86 -6.13 -21.90 -9.72
CA LEU A 86 -6.79 -22.57 -10.83
C LEU A 86 -6.24 -24.00 -10.90
N VAL A 87 -7.12 -24.99 -10.73
CA VAL A 87 -6.74 -26.40 -10.72
C VAL A 87 -7.45 -27.13 -11.86
N GLU A 88 -6.71 -27.91 -12.61
CA GLU A 88 -7.24 -28.91 -13.54
C GLU A 88 -7.01 -30.30 -12.94
N ILE A 89 -8.09 -31.08 -12.80
CA ILE A 89 -8.04 -32.41 -12.19
C ILE A 89 -8.42 -33.43 -13.25
N GLN A 90 -7.48 -34.33 -13.57
CA GLN A 90 -7.71 -35.46 -14.47
C GLN A 90 -7.85 -36.74 -13.65
N ALA A 91 -8.98 -37.42 -13.78
CA ALA A 91 -9.27 -38.62 -13.01
C ALA A 91 -10.21 -39.58 -13.77
N PRO A 92 -10.24 -40.87 -13.42
CA PRO A 92 -11.25 -41.81 -13.91
C PRO A 92 -12.67 -41.39 -13.48
N GLU A 93 -13.68 -41.79 -14.26
CA GLU A 93 -15.09 -41.42 -14.04
C GLU A 93 -15.58 -41.75 -12.61
N GLN A 94 -15.13 -42.87 -12.04
CA GLN A 94 -15.52 -43.32 -10.70
C GLN A 94 -15.09 -42.36 -9.58
N ALA A 95 -14.06 -41.54 -9.82
CA ALA A 95 -13.55 -40.59 -8.84
C ALA A 95 -14.19 -39.19 -8.94
N LEU A 96 -14.91 -38.89 -10.04
CA LEU A 96 -15.47 -37.56 -10.31
C LEU A 96 -16.47 -37.12 -9.23
N GLY A 97 -17.34 -38.04 -8.78
CA GLY A 97 -18.31 -37.72 -7.74
C GLY A 97 -17.67 -37.27 -6.43
N GLY A 98 -16.51 -37.82 -6.07
CA GLY A 98 -15.75 -37.38 -4.89
C GLY A 98 -15.11 -36.01 -5.10
N ILE A 99 -14.60 -35.75 -6.30
CA ILE A 99 -13.92 -34.49 -6.65
C ILE A 99 -14.88 -33.29 -6.62
N TYR A 100 -16.11 -33.44 -7.10
CA TYR A 100 -17.11 -32.34 -7.11
C TYR A 100 -17.76 -32.05 -5.74
N CYS A 101 -17.61 -32.95 -4.76
CA CYS A 101 -18.13 -32.73 -3.41
C CYS A 101 -17.15 -31.94 -2.52
N CYS A 102 -15.94 -31.68 -3.02
CA CYS A 102 -14.93 -30.85 -2.38
C CYS A 102 -15.14 -29.37 -2.75
#